data_AF-A0A4Z2BMK2-F1
#
_entry.id   AF-A0A4Z2BMK2-F1
#
_cell.length_a   1.000
_cell.length_b   1.000
_cell.length_c   1.000
_cell.angle_alpha   90.00
_cell.angle_beta   90.00
_cell.angle_gamma   90.00
#
_symmetry.space_group_name_H-M   'P 1'
#
loop_
_entity.id
_entity.type
_entity.pdbx_description
1 polymer ?
#
loop_
_entity_poly.entity_id
_entity_poly.type
_entity_poly.pdbx_seq_one_letter_code
_entity_poly.pdbx_strand_id
1 'polypeptide(L)'
;MGALLASAVPERQYSLSLQDYQALLAGVCHQCMLKRFYSEKIQFKLKEYRTAYSALHLKFSKATGLWTAKETGVYVGETMGLQGKQRAAIWLRFLHQEERLSSYVGKDYLKPKEIQFHLNDVERQMTAQHYVTEFNKSLYDKDVMAQIFFIPSEALLILNGNEIVGCVTVEPFMLGEFVKLTNNTGKKDRSFQATDYGLAFGHFTYLLSRSQEVVVDLQGWVTANGKGLTYLTDPQIHSTKTPKGPSNFAARGLQYFLDEQHGPECNSICQLLKLPPLVRQTYVPPH
;
A
#
# COMPACT_ATOMS: atom_id res chain seq x y z
N MET A 1 -32.53 46.15 -18.39
CA MET A 1 -32.00 45.51 -17.17
C MET A 1 -32.10 44.00 -17.34
N GLY A 2 -31.07 43.36 -17.91
CA GLY A 2 -30.97 41.91 -18.00
C GLY A 2 -30.02 41.44 -16.90
N ALA A 3 -30.52 40.66 -15.96
CA ALA A 3 -29.75 40.16 -14.83
C ALA A 3 -28.59 39.28 -15.30
N LEU A 4 -27.38 39.61 -14.86
CA LEU A 4 -26.20 38.78 -15.00
C LEU A 4 -26.43 37.46 -14.27
N LEU A 5 -26.36 36.36 -15.02
CA LEU A 5 -26.22 35.02 -14.47
C LEU A 5 -24.96 35.01 -13.60
N ALA A 6 -25.17 34.88 -12.29
CA ALA A 6 -24.09 34.62 -11.36
C ALA A 6 -23.44 33.29 -11.77
N SER A 7 -22.22 33.39 -12.28
CA SER A 7 -21.28 32.28 -12.40
C SER A 7 -21.23 31.56 -11.04
N ALA A 8 -21.73 30.33 -11.00
CA ALA A 8 -21.62 29.48 -9.82
C ALA A 8 -20.12 29.31 -9.53
N VAL A 9 -19.67 29.88 -8.41
CA VAL A 9 -18.33 29.66 -7.86
C VAL A 9 -18.15 28.14 -7.78
N PRO A 10 -17.11 27.54 -8.39
CA PRO A 10 -16.91 26.12 -8.28
C PRO A 10 -16.83 25.78 -6.80
N GLU A 11 -17.69 24.86 -6.33
CA GLU A 11 -17.53 24.27 -5.01
C GLU A 11 -16.06 23.89 -4.86
N ARG A 12 -15.41 24.38 -3.80
CA ARG A 12 -14.00 24.06 -3.53
C ARG A 12 -13.94 22.56 -3.24
N GLN A 13 -13.78 21.76 -4.29
CA GLN A 13 -13.89 20.29 -4.25
C GLN A 13 -13.04 19.67 -3.14
N TYR A 14 -11.90 20.29 -2.84
CA TYR A 14 -10.96 19.84 -1.82
C TYR A 14 -11.03 20.62 -0.51
N SER A 15 -12.05 21.48 -0.34
CA SER A 15 -12.43 22.01 0.96
C SER A 15 -13.35 21.00 1.65
N LEU A 16 -13.00 20.63 2.87
CA LEU A 16 -13.76 19.72 3.70
C LEU A 16 -14.92 20.48 4.38
N SER A 17 -16.13 19.98 4.18
CA SER A 17 -17.33 20.41 4.91
C SER A 17 -17.42 19.73 6.27
N LEU A 18 -18.28 20.22 7.16
CA LEU A 18 -18.55 19.56 8.44
C LEU A 18 -19.04 18.11 8.25
N GLN A 19 -19.86 17.88 7.22
CA GLN A 19 -20.35 16.54 6.87
C GLN A 19 -19.21 15.63 6.42
N ASP A 20 -18.23 16.15 5.67
CA ASP A 20 -17.04 15.38 5.30
C ASP A 20 -16.25 14.95 6.53
N TYR A 21 -16.01 15.86 7.49
CA TYR A 21 -15.32 15.53 8.74
C TYR A 21 -16.08 14.45 9.52
N GLN A 22 -17.38 14.61 9.72
CA GLN A 22 -18.20 13.63 10.45
C GLN A 22 -18.14 12.24 9.79
N ALA A 23 -18.26 12.19 8.45
CA ALA A 23 -18.15 10.94 7.71
C ALA A 23 -16.77 10.30 7.87
N LEU A 24 -15.70 11.08 7.65
CA LEU A 24 -14.31 10.63 7.74
C LEU A 24 -13.95 10.10 9.14
N LEU A 25 -14.42 10.76 10.20
CA LEU A 25 -14.20 10.33 11.58
C LEU A 25 -15.00 9.07 11.93
N ALA A 26 -16.22 8.93 11.40
CA ALA A 26 -17.09 7.76 11.67
C ALA A 26 -16.68 6.51 10.87
N GLY A 27 -16.11 6.69 9.68
CA GLY A 27 -15.73 5.60 8.79
C GLY A 27 -16.37 5.73 7.40
N VAL A 28 -15.55 5.67 6.35
CA VAL A 28 -16.00 5.84 4.96
C VAL A 28 -15.51 4.69 4.09
N CYS A 29 -16.39 4.12 3.27
CA CYS A 29 -16.02 3.04 2.36
C CYS A 29 -14.95 3.48 1.35
N HIS A 30 -14.04 2.58 0.94
CA HIS A 30 -12.97 2.95 0.00
C HIS A 30 -13.50 3.53 -1.31
N GLN A 31 -14.53 2.93 -1.92
CA GLN A 31 -15.14 3.47 -3.15
C GLN A 31 -15.76 4.86 -2.95
N CYS A 32 -16.30 5.11 -1.75
CA CYS A 32 -16.88 6.39 -1.36
C CYS A 32 -15.78 7.47 -1.27
N MET A 33 -14.62 7.14 -0.69
CA MET A 33 -13.44 8.02 -0.65
C MET A 33 -12.95 8.36 -2.05
N LEU A 34 -12.79 7.34 -2.91
CA LEU A 34 -12.35 7.54 -4.29
C LEU A 34 -13.30 8.44 -5.06
N LYS A 35 -14.62 8.28 -4.87
CA LYS A 35 -15.64 9.13 -5.49
C LYS A 35 -15.59 10.56 -4.94
N ARG A 36 -15.49 10.74 -3.62
CA ARG A 36 -15.48 12.08 -2.98
C ARG A 36 -14.28 12.92 -3.42
N PHE A 37 -13.13 12.30 -3.61
CA PHE A 37 -11.89 12.98 -4.00
C PHE A 37 -11.55 12.85 -5.49
N TYR A 38 -12.50 12.38 -6.32
CA TYR A 38 -12.26 12.17 -7.75
C TYR A 38 -12.06 13.48 -8.50
N SER A 39 -10.88 13.72 -9.06
CA SER A 39 -10.64 14.79 -10.03
C SER A 39 -9.75 14.29 -11.16
N GLU A 40 -9.98 14.83 -12.35
CA GLU A 40 -9.11 14.63 -13.53
C GLU A 40 -8.15 15.82 -13.75
N LYS A 41 -8.31 16.89 -12.97
CA LYS A 41 -7.59 18.15 -13.16
C LYS A 41 -6.70 18.51 -11.99
N ILE A 42 -7.13 18.21 -10.77
CA ILE A 42 -6.43 18.64 -9.56
C ILE A 42 -5.48 17.54 -9.12
N GLN A 43 -4.20 17.89 -9.09
CA GLN A 43 -3.10 17.02 -8.70
C GLN A 43 -2.32 17.67 -7.58
N PHE A 44 -1.82 16.85 -6.67
CA PHE A 44 -1.13 17.26 -5.47
C PHE A 44 0.35 16.92 -5.56
N LYS A 45 1.16 17.82 -5.03
CA LYS A 45 2.59 17.65 -4.81
C LYS A 45 2.95 18.49 -3.60
N LEU A 46 3.70 17.92 -2.67
CA LEU A 46 4.14 18.66 -1.50
C LEU A 46 5.16 19.73 -1.92
N LYS A 47 4.85 21.00 -1.62
CA LYS A 47 5.62 22.15 -2.10
C LYS A 47 6.66 22.64 -1.10
N GLU A 48 6.33 22.66 0.19
CA GLU A 48 7.21 23.16 1.23
C GLU A 48 7.62 22.02 2.18
N TYR A 49 8.85 22.12 2.65
CA TYR A 49 9.52 21.18 3.53
C TYR A 49 10.06 21.96 4.73
N ARG A 50 10.47 21.26 5.78
CA ARG A 50 10.93 21.84 7.06
C ARG A 50 9.88 22.73 7.73
N THR A 51 8.62 22.32 7.66
CA THR A 51 7.49 23.07 8.24
C THR A 51 6.43 22.13 8.81
N ALA A 52 5.62 22.66 9.72
CA ALA A 52 4.51 21.95 10.35
C ALA A 52 3.19 22.24 9.62
N TYR A 53 2.35 21.22 9.54
CA TYR A 53 1.02 21.29 8.95
C TYR A 53 -0.04 20.70 9.88
N SER A 54 -1.25 21.24 9.80
CA SER A 54 -2.46 20.49 10.18
C SER A 54 -2.72 19.41 9.13
N ALA A 55 -3.19 18.25 9.55
CA ALA A 55 -3.48 17.14 8.66
C ALA A 55 -4.64 16.27 9.14
N LEU A 56 -5.29 15.57 8.21
CA LEU A 56 -6.09 14.38 8.53
C LEU A 56 -5.27 13.12 8.30
N HIS A 57 -5.13 12.34 9.36
CA HIS A 57 -4.50 11.04 9.37
C HIS A 57 -5.51 9.95 9.05
N LEU A 58 -5.34 9.32 7.88
CA LEU A 58 -6.25 8.34 7.34
C LEU A 58 -5.68 6.94 7.48
N LYS A 59 -6.43 6.04 8.11
CA LYS A 59 -6.12 4.61 8.21
C LYS A 59 -7.16 3.80 7.45
N PHE A 60 -6.72 2.76 6.75
CA PHE A 60 -7.61 1.83 6.05
C PHE A 60 -7.58 0.45 6.70
N SER A 61 -8.75 -0.11 6.97
CA SER A 61 -8.89 -1.50 7.41
C SER A 61 -9.44 -2.36 6.27
N LYS A 62 -8.64 -3.33 5.80
CA LYS A 62 -9.10 -4.27 4.79
C LYS A 62 -10.25 -5.16 5.28
N ALA A 63 -10.26 -5.49 6.57
CA ALA A 63 -11.26 -6.35 7.18
C ALA A 63 -12.67 -5.72 7.16
N THR A 64 -12.77 -4.40 7.38
CA THR A 64 -14.05 -3.68 7.34
C THR A 64 -14.29 -2.98 6.00
N GLY A 65 -13.26 -2.76 5.19
CA GLY A 65 -13.33 -1.97 3.95
C GLY A 65 -13.49 -0.47 4.19
N LEU A 66 -13.26 0.00 5.41
CA LEU A 66 -13.47 1.39 5.83
C LEU A 66 -12.16 2.15 6.04
N TRP A 67 -12.22 3.43 5.69
CA TRP A 67 -11.26 4.46 6.04
C TRP A 67 -11.74 5.21 7.26
N THR A 68 -10.86 5.43 8.24
CA THR A 68 -11.12 6.27 9.41
C THR A 68 -10.09 7.38 9.49
N ALA A 69 -10.53 8.58 9.84
CA ALA A 69 -9.67 9.74 9.99
C ALA A 69 -9.44 10.11 11.46
N LYS A 70 -8.30 10.75 11.73
CA LYS A 70 -8.02 11.46 12.98
C LYS A 70 -7.34 12.79 12.63
N GLU A 71 -7.77 13.89 13.25
CA GLU A 71 -7.05 15.15 13.14
C GLU A 71 -5.69 15.06 13.82
N THR A 72 -4.68 15.63 13.17
CA THR A 72 -3.32 15.64 13.69
C THR A 72 -2.53 16.83 13.19
N GLY A 73 -1.33 16.98 13.74
CA GLY A 73 -0.31 17.90 13.31
C GLY A 73 0.90 17.08 12.90
N VAL A 74 1.52 17.43 11.78
CA VAL A 74 2.68 16.71 11.24
C VAL A 74 3.76 17.71 10.86
N TYR A 75 4.99 17.45 11.26
CA TYR A 75 6.15 18.15 10.74
C TYR A 75 6.69 17.41 9.53
N VAL A 76 6.69 18.09 8.38
CA VAL A 76 7.32 17.65 7.15
C VAL A 76 8.77 18.11 7.18
N GLY A 77 9.70 17.17 7.31
CA GLY A 77 11.14 17.42 7.35
C GLY A 77 11.77 17.49 5.96
N GLU A 78 13.07 17.19 5.89
CA GLU A 78 13.84 17.16 4.65
C GLU A 78 13.58 15.88 3.85
N THR A 79 13.91 15.91 2.56
CA THR A 79 13.96 14.70 1.76
C THR A 79 15.09 13.79 2.28
N MET A 80 14.90 12.48 2.19
CA MET A 80 15.89 11.51 2.67
C MET A 80 17.00 11.24 1.63
N GLY A 81 16.97 11.92 0.47
CA GLY A 81 17.84 11.60 -0.67
C GLY A 81 17.54 10.25 -1.34
N LEU A 82 16.52 9.52 -0.87
CA LEU A 82 16.10 8.23 -1.41
C LEU A 82 14.88 8.41 -2.31
N GLN A 83 14.96 7.86 -3.53
CA GLN A 83 13.85 7.87 -4.49
C GLN A 83 13.71 6.51 -5.17
N GLY A 84 12.47 6.05 -5.28
CA GLY A 84 12.10 4.94 -6.15
C GLY A 84 11.80 5.42 -7.57
N LYS A 85 11.18 4.56 -8.38
CA LYS A 85 10.78 4.93 -9.75
C LYS A 85 9.70 6.01 -9.81
N GLN A 86 8.89 6.15 -8.76
CA GLN A 86 7.68 6.99 -8.79
C GLN A 86 7.56 7.95 -7.61
N ARG A 87 8.23 7.68 -6.48
CA ARG A 87 8.05 8.42 -5.23
C ARG A 87 9.41 8.68 -4.57
N ALA A 88 9.50 9.79 -3.84
CA ALA A 88 10.64 10.16 -3.00
C ALA A 88 10.27 10.00 -1.52
N ALA A 89 11.26 9.63 -0.71
CA ALA A 89 11.12 9.50 0.73
C ALA A 89 11.45 10.81 1.45
N ILE A 90 10.64 11.16 2.44
CA ILE A 90 10.66 12.42 3.19
C ILE A 90 10.58 12.09 4.68
N TRP A 91 11.34 12.78 5.51
CA TRP A 91 11.20 12.65 6.95
C TRP A 91 9.89 13.25 7.44
N LEU A 92 9.09 12.49 8.19
CA LEU A 92 7.87 12.95 8.84
C LEU A 92 7.92 12.71 10.35
N ARG A 93 7.30 13.60 11.11
CA ARG A 93 7.09 13.45 12.56
C ARG A 93 5.69 13.91 12.94
N PHE A 94 4.91 13.04 13.59
CA PHE A 94 3.65 13.45 14.20
C PHE A 94 3.90 14.33 15.43
N LEU A 95 3.12 15.39 15.57
CA LEU A 95 3.27 16.41 16.62
C LEU A 95 2.35 16.17 17.83
N HIS A 96 1.20 15.52 17.63
CA HIS A 96 0.28 15.14 18.70
C HIS A 96 0.68 13.76 19.26
N GLN A 97 0.82 13.65 20.59
CA GLN A 97 1.46 12.48 21.23
C GLN A 97 0.50 11.58 22.03
N GLU A 98 0.41 10.33 21.58
CA GLU A 98 0.44 9.15 22.46
C GLU A 98 1.70 8.30 22.20
N GLU A 99 2.27 8.38 20.99
CA GLU A 99 3.55 7.74 20.63
C GLU A 99 4.65 8.81 20.51
N ARG A 100 5.52 8.93 21.51
CA ARG A 100 6.63 9.90 21.55
C ARG A 100 7.54 9.77 20.31
N LEU A 101 7.57 10.83 19.47
CA LEU A 101 8.68 11.19 18.58
C LEU A 101 9.24 10.09 17.66
N SER A 102 8.46 9.07 17.33
CA SER A 102 8.84 8.08 16.33
C SER A 102 9.06 8.78 14.98
N SER A 103 10.16 8.44 14.30
CA SER A 103 10.42 8.90 12.94
C SER A 103 9.53 8.13 11.97
N TYR A 104 8.91 8.84 11.04
CA TYR A 104 8.15 8.25 9.95
C TYR A 104 8.78 8.63 8.61
N VAL A 105 8.50 7.80 7.61
CA VAL A 105 8.84 8.06 6.23
C VAL A 105 7.55 8.44 5.50
N GLY A 106 7.49 9.68 5.05
CA GLY A 106 6.53 10.13 4.04
C GLY A 106 6.99 9.73 2.65
N LYS A 107 6.06 9.28 1.81
CA LYS A 107 6.29 9.03 0.39
C LYS A 107 5.38 9.92 -0.43
N ASP A 108 6.02 10.77 -1.21
CA ASP A 108 5.35 11.69 -2.14
C ASP A 108 5.75 11.36 -3.58
N TYR A 109 4.82 11.50 -4.52
CA TYR A 109 5.06 11.22 -5.93
C TYR A 109 6.03 12.23 -6.54
N LEU A 110 6.92 11.77 -7.43
CA LEU A 110 7.89 12.64 -8.12
C LEU A 110 7.19 13.65 -9.02
N LYS A 111 6.09 13.24 -9.66
CA LYS A 111 5.19 14.10 -10.44
C LYS A 111 3.91 14.33 -9.65
N PRO A 112 3.24 15.49 -9.80
CA PRO A 112 1.93 15.70 -9.18
C PRO A 112 0.94 14.59 -9.50
N LYS A 113 0.15 14.18 -8.50
CA LYS A 113 -0.83 13.09 -8.61
C LYS A 113 -2.12 13.37 -7.88
N GLU A 114 -3.19 12.77 -8.38
CA GLU A 114 -4.52 12.81 -7.77
C GLU A 114 -4.54 12.00 -6.46
N ILE A 115 -5.37 12.39 -5.49
CA ILE A 115 -5.43 11.75 -4.15
C ILE A 115 -5.68 10.24 -4.24
N GLN A 116 -6.45 9.80 -5.24
CA GLN A 116 -6.79 8.39 -5.47
C GLN A 116 -5.54 7.50 -5.58
N PHE A 117 -4.42 8.01 -6.12
CA PHE A 117 -3.18 7.23 -6.21
C PHE A 117 -2.61 6.90 -4.83
N HIS A 118 -2.61 7.86 -3.90
CA HIS A 118 -2.14 7.67 -2.54
C HIS A 118 -3.07 6.72 -1.77
N LEU A 119 -4.39 6.88 -1.91
CA LEU A 119 -5.37 5.99 -1.28
C LEU A 119 -5.24 4.54 -1.79
N ASN A 120 -5.03 4.36 -3.10
CA ASN A 120 -4.84 3.04 -3.71
C ASN A 120 -3.51 2.39 -3.29
N ASP A 121 -2.45 3.16 -3.09
CA ASP A 121 -1.18 2.65 -2.56
C ASP A 121 -1.34 2.08 -1.14
N VAL A 122 -2.03 2.82 -0.28
CA VAL A 122 -2.35 2.37 1.09
C VAL A 122 -3.27 1.15 1.06
N GLU A 123 -4.36 1.18 0.27
CA GLU A 123 -5.28 0.03 0.13
C GLU A 123 -4.52 -1.23 -0.29
N ARG A 124 -3.59 -1.12 -1.25
CA ARG A 124 -2.76 -2.22 -1.72
C ARG A 124 -1.89 -2.80 -0.61
N GLN A 125 -1.20 -1.96 0.16
CA GLN A 125 -0.33 -2.41 1.24
C GLN A 125 -1.14 -3.05 2.38
N MET A 126 -2.28 -2.46 2.74
CA MET A 126 -3.15 -3.02 3.78
C MET A 126 -3.85 -4.31 3.33
N THR A 127 -4.12 -4.47 2.02
CA THR A 127 -4.57 -5.76 1.45
C THR A 127 -3.49 -6.83 1.58
N ALA A 128 -2.23 -6.50 1.27
CA ALA A 128 -1.12 -7.43 1.49
C ALA A 128 -0.93 -7.77 2.98
N GLN A 129 -1.11 -6.80 3.87
CA GLN A 129 -1.07 -7.02 5.32
C GLN A 129 -2.19 -7.97 5.80
N HIS A 130 -3.40 -7.85 5.25
CA HIS A 130 -4.48 -8.78 5.53
C HIS A 130 -4.11 -10.21 5.10
N TYR A 131 -3.62 -10.38 3.88
CA TYR A 131 -3.19 -11.69 3.39
C TYR A 131 -2.05 -12.30 4.22
N VAL A 132 -1.06 -11.49 4.62
CA VAL A 132 0.07 -12.00 5.40
C VAL A 132 -0.34 -12.41 6.81
N THR A 133 -1.36 -11.76 7.36
CA THR A 133 -1.95 -12.15 8.65
C THR A 133 -2.54 -13.56 8.58
N GLU A 134 -3.29 -13.88 7.53
CA GLU A 134 -3.83 -15.24 7.33
C GLU A 134 -2.73 -16.27 7.02
N PHE A 135 -1.69 -15.88 6.27
CA PHE A 135 -0.55 -16.75 6.01
C PHE A 135 0.23 -17.09 7.28
N ASN A 136 0.49 -16.10 8.15
CA ASN A 136 1.16 -16.32 9.43
C ASN A 136 0.35 -17.24 10.36
N LYS A 137 -0.98 -17.19 10.33
CA LYS A 137 -1.82 -18.16 11.07
C LYS A 137 -1.58 -19.59 10.57
N SER A 138 -1.54 -19.79 9.25
CA SER A 138 -1.24 -21.11 8.67
C SER A 138 0.17 -21.61 9.00
N LEU A 139 1.16 -20.73 9.11
CA LEU A 139 2.51 -21.07 9.60
C LEU A 139 2.47 -21.48 11.08
N TYR A 140 1.76 -20.73 11.91
CA TYR A 140 1.60 -21.00 13.33
C TYR A 140 0.94 -22.37 13.58
N ASP A 141 -0.09 -22.73 12.80
CA ASP A 141 -0.74 -24.05 12.85
C ASP A 141 0.19 -25.22 12.48
N LYS A 142 1.40 -24.93 11.98
CA LYS A 142 2.47 -25.90 11.66
C LYS A 142 3.69 -25.74 12.57
N ASP A 143 3.56 -25.02 13.69
CA ASP A 143 4.65 -24.73 14.63
C ASP A 143 5.85 -24.01 13.98
N VAL A 144 5.62 -23.28 12.88
CA VAL A 144 6.64 -22.47 12.22
C VAL A 144 6.69 -21.09 12.86
N MET A 145 7.85 -20.75 13.44
CA MET A 145 8.05 -19.48 14.15
C MET A 145 8.35 -18.29 13.23
N ALA A 146 8.69 -18.53 11.96
CA ALA A 146 8.93 -17.48 10.99
C ALA A 146 7.64 -16.68 10.74
N GLN A 147 7.76 -15.36 10.63
CA GLN A 147 6.62 -14.46 10.43
C GLN A 147 6.97 -13.36 9.44
N ILE A 148 6.02 -13.03 8.59
CA ILE A 148 6.13 -11.91 7.65
C ILE A 148 5.16 -10.83 8.08
N PHE A 149 5.61 -9.58 8.11
CA PHE A 149 4.78 -8.43 8.43
C PHE A 149 4.89 -7.42 7.30
N PHE A 150 3.77 -6.89 6.82
CA PHE A 150 3.80 -5.61 6.14
C PHE A 150 3.72 -4.50 7.18
N ILE A 151 4.67 -3.56 7.15
CA ILE A 151 4.59 -2.37 8.01
C ILE A 151 3.32 -1.59 7.65
N PRO A 152 2.66 -0.93 8.62
CA PRO A 152 1.44 -0.19 8.34
C PRO A 152 1.74 0.95 7.35
N SER A 153 0.81 1.14 6.41
CA SER A 153 0.81 2.30 5.51
C SER A 153 -0.48 3.07 5.70
N GLU A 154 -0.36 4.38 5.77
CA GLU A 154 -1.45 5.30 6.07
C GLU A 154 -1.37 6.49 5.12
N ALA A 155 -2.44 7.27 4.99
CA ALA A 155 -2.44 8.48 4.18
C ALA A 155 -2.55 9.74 5.06
N LEU A 156 -1.90 10.81 4.64
CA LEU A 156 -1.99 12.13 5.27
C LEU A 156 -2.53 13.13 4.25
N LEU A 157 -3.71 13.67 4.53
CA LEU A 157 -4.20 14.85 3.84
C LEU A 157 -3.65 16.08 4.54
N ILE A 158 -2.79 16.83 3.85
CA ILE A 158 -2.20 18.08 4.35
C ILE A 158 -3.21 19.20 4.17
N LEU A 159 -3.46 19.97 5.23
CA LEU A 159 -4.53 20.96 5.28
C LEU A 159 -4.01 22.40 5.43
N ASN A 160 -4.70 23.33 4.80
CA ASN A 160 -4.67 24.77 5.08
C ASN A 160 -6.09 25.22 5.48
N GLY A 161 -6.34 25.33 6.79
CA GLY A 161 -7.70 25.39 7.30
C GLY A 161 -8.46 24.12 6.94
N ASN A 162 -9.56 24.25 6.19
CA ASN A 162 -10.35 23.10 5.70
C ASN A 162 -9.98 22.65 4.28
N GLU A 163 -9.07 23.34 3.61
CA GLU A 163 -8.65 22.99 2.26
C GLU A 163 -7.54 21.95 2.28
N ILE A 164 -7.73 20.85 1.56
CA ILE A 164 -6.67 19.88 1.28
C ILE A 164 -5.73 20.50 0.26
N VAL A 165 -4.47 20.68 0.67
CA VAL A 165 -3.40 21.29 -0.13
C VAL A 165 -2.29 20.29 -0.50
N GLY A 166 -2.35 19.08 0.05
CA GLY A 166 -1.39 18.02 -0.26
C GLY A 166 -1.89 16.65 0.20
N CYS A 167 -1.30 15.60 -0.36
CA CYS A 167 -1.51 14.23 0.10
C CYS A 167 -0.20 13.47 0.02
N VAL A 168 0.15 12.72 1.07
CA VAL A 168 1.29 11.81 1.08
C VAL A 168 0.89 10.50 1.75
N THR A 169 1.59 9.42 1.41
CA THR A 169 1.50 8.17 2.20
C THR A 169 2.58 8.18 3.27
N VAL A 170 2.32 7.57 4.41
CA VAL A 170 3.23 7.53 5.55
C VAL A 170 3.37 6.10 6.07
N GLU A 171 4.60 5.74 6.45
CA GLU A 171 4.93 4.48 7.10
C GLU A 171 5.95 4.72 8.22
N PRO A 172 6.05 3.83 9.23
CA PRO A 172 7.09 3.91 10.24
C PRO A 172 8.49 3.85 9.62
N PHE A 173 9.42 4.64 10.14
CA PHE A 173 10.83 4.48 9.76
C PHE A 173 11.37 3.16 10.30
N MET A 174 11.98 2.37 9.41
CA MET A 174 12.63 1.12 9.75
C MET A 174 14.14 1.27 9.57
N LEU A 175 14.89 1.01 10.65
CA LEU A 175 16.35 0.98 10.63
C LEU A 175 16.83 -0.39 10.18
N GLY A 176 17.79 -0.41 9.24
CA GLY A 176 18.46 -1.63 8.79
C GLY A 176 18.66 -1.66 7.29
N GLU A 177 19.25 -2.75 6.80
CA GLU A 177 19.49 -2.98 5.39
C GLU A 177 18.18 -3.30 4.66
N PHE A 178 17.89 -2.53 3.62
CA PHE A 178 16.72 -2.73 2.77
C PHE A 178 17.07 -3.70 1.63
N VAL A 179 16.34 -4.82 1.54
CA VAL A 179 16.55 -5.88 0.56
C VAL A 179 15.31 -6.10 -0.29
N LYS A 180 15.51 -6.58 -1.52
CA LYS A 180 14.42 -6.92 -2.44
C LYS A 180 14.44 -8.42 -2.74
N LEU A 181 13.53 -9.15 -2.11
CA LEU A 181 13.42 -10.61 -2.19
C LEU A 181 12.87 -11.06 -3.53
N THR A 182 11.81 -10.40 -4.00
CA THR A 182 11.21 -10.65 -5.32
C THR A 182 10.87 -9.35 -6.02
N ASN A 183 10.75 -9.39 -7.35
CA ASN A 183 10.14 -8.29 -8.09
C ASN A 183 8.67 -8.59 -8.43
N ASN A 184 8.04 -7.77 -9.27
CA ASN A 184 6.69 -8.00 -9.79
C ASN A 184 6.65 -8.82 -11.10
N THR A 185 7.74 -9.48 -11.52
CA THR A 185 7.76 -10.35 -12.70
C THR A 185 8.38 -11.71 -12.37
N GLY A 186 9.69 -11.90 -12.54
CA GLY A 186 10.35 -13.21 -12.32
C GLY A 186 11.62 -13.19 -11.47
N LYS A 187 12.13 -12.02 -11.06
CA LYS A 187 13.37 -11.94 -10.27
C LYS A 187 13.12 -12.39 -8.84
N LYS A 188 14.03 -13.23 -8.33
CA LYS A 188 14.03 -13.82 -6.98
C LYS A 188 15.45 -13.80 -6.44
N ASP A 189 15.66 -13.24 -5.27
CA ASP A 189 16.96 -13.27 -4.59
C ASP A 189 17.05 -14.48 -3.66
N ARG A 190 17.73 -15.53 -4.10
CA ARG A 190 17.87 -16.78 -3.34
C ARG A 190 18.94 -16.73 -2.24
N SER A 191 19.64 -15.60 -2.07
CA SER A 191 20.59 -15.45 -0.95
C SER A 191 19.89 -15.36 0.41
N PHE A 192 18.60 -15.01 0.43
CA PHE A 192 17.78 -14.92 1.63
C PHE A 192 16.79 -16.08 1.72
N GLN A 193 16.81 -16.81 2.84
CA GLN A 193 15.79 -17.85 3.13
C GLN A 193 14.37 -17.26 3.17
N ALA A 194 14.22 -15.98 3.54
CA ALA A 194 12.96 -15.25 3.51
C ALA A 194 12.29 -15.25 2.12
N THR A 195 13.06 -15.41 1.04
CA THR A 195 12.52 -15.49 -0.32
C THR A 195 11.63 -16.72 -0.51
N ASP A 196 11.97 -17.87 0.07
CA ASP A 196 11.12 -19.07 -0.05
C ASP A 196 9.80 -18.92 0.71
N TYR A 197 9.82 -18.27 1.88
CA TYR A 197 8.60 -17.87 2.58
C TYR A 197 7.77 -16.88 1.76
N GLY A 198 8.42 -15.91 1.10
CA GLY A 198 7.76 -14.97 0.21
C GLY A 198 7.09 -15.62 -1.01
N LEU A 199 7.73 -16.62 -1.62
CA LEU A 199 7.16 -17.38 -2.74
C LEU A 199 5.96 -18.24 -2.29
N ALA A 200 6.06 -18.86 -1.11
CA ALA A 200 4.95 -19.60 -0.51
C ALA A 200 3.80 -18.68 -0.11
N PHE A 201 4.10 -17.48 0.37
CA PHE A 201 3.11 -16.44 0.62
C PHE A 201 2.38 -16.05 -0.67
N GLY A 202 3.09 -15.83 -1.78
CA GLY A 202 2.48 -15.58 -3.09
C GLY A 202 1.51 -16.69 -3.49
N HIS A 203 1.93 -17.96 -3.37
CA HIS A 203 1.08 -19.12 -3.64
C HIS A 203 -0.17 -19.10 -2.75
N PHE A 204 0.02 -18.94 -1.44
CA PHE A 204 -1.07 -18.84 -0.48
C PHE A 204 -2.08 -17.74 -0.85
N THR A 205 -1.61 -16.54 -1.22
CA THR A 205 -2.50 -15.44 -1.64
C THR A 205 -3.28 -15.77 -2.92
N TYR A 206 -2.64 -16.47 -3.87
CA TYR A 206 -3.31 -16.93 -5.08
C TYR A 206 -4.46 -17.88 -4.77
N LEU A 207 -4.26 -18.85 -3.88
CA LEU A 207 -5.32 -19.78 -3.47
C LEU A 207 -6.40 -19.09 -2.64
N LEU A 208 -6.00 -18.31 -1.63
CA LEU A 208 -6.93 -17.61 -0.72
C LEU A 208 -7.83 -16.64 -1.47
N SER A 209 -7.31 -15.98 -2.51
CA SER A 209 -8.07 -15.07 -3.38
C SER A 209 -8.88 -15.76 -4.47
N ARG A 210 -8.90 -17.11 -4.51
CA ARG A 210 -9.53 -17.93 -5.56
C ARG A 210 -8.98 -17.63 -6.95
N SER A 211 -7.65 -17.61 -7.06
CA SER A 211 -6.90 -17.40 -8.31
C SER A 211 -7.06 -16.02 -8.92
N GLN A 212 -7.51 -15.03 -8.15
CA GLN A 212 -7.76 -13.68 -8.67
C GLN A 212 -6.64 -12.69 -8.35
N GLU A 213 -5.86 -12.95 -7.30
CA GLU A 213 -4.84 -12.01 -6.80
C GLU A 213 -3.57 -12.72 -6.37
N VAL A 214 -2.42 -12.10 -6.58
CA VAL A 214 -1.15 -12.53 -5.97
C VAL A 214 -0.34 -11.33 -5.51
N VAL A 215 0.21 -11.43 -4.30
CA VAL A 215 1.11 -10.43 -3.74
C VAL A 215 2.54 -10.74 -4.18
N VAL A 216 3.21 -9.76 -4.79
CA VAL A 216 4.56 -9.83 -5.35
C VAL A 216 5.32 -8.53 -5.03
N ASP A 217 6.53 -8.39 -5.57
CA ASP A 217 7.44 -7.26 -5.28
C ASP A 217 7.78 -7.17 -3.78
N LEU A 218 8.19 -8.29 -3.20
CA LEU A 218 8.46 -8.41 -1.77
C LEU A 218 9.83 -7.79 -1.45
N GLN A 219 9.82 -6.72 -0.65
CA GLN A 219 10.99 -5.93 -0.31
C GLN A 219 10.85 -5.31 1.09
N GLY A 220 11.96 -5.14 1.81
CA GLY A 220 11.98 -4.62 3.17
C GLY A 220 13.20 -5.08 3.96
N TRP A 221 13.02 -5.53 5.20
CA TRP A 221 14.08 -5.87 6.15
C TRP A 221 13.92 -7.31 6.63
N VAL A 222 15.00 -8.08 6.55
CA VAL A 222 15.07 -9.47 7.04
C VAL A 222 15.91 -9.49 8.31
N THR A 223 15.40 -10.09 9.39
CA THR A 223 16.16 -10.17 10.65
C THR A 223 17.17 -11.31 10.59
N ALA A 224 18.47 -10.99 10.71
CA ALA A 224 19.57 -11.96 10.65
C ALA A 224 19.72 -12.88 11.89
N ASN A 225 18.86 -12.73 12.91
CA ASN A 225 19.04 -13.31 14.24
C ASN A 225 18.21 -14.59 14.51
N GLY A 226 17.84 -15.34 13.46
CA GLY A 226 17.28 -16.68 13.60
C GLY A 226 15.82 -16.76 14.08
N LYS A 227 15.16 -15.62 14.34
CA LYS A 227 13.70 -15.60 14.65
C LYS A 227 12.81 -15.67 13.40
N GLY A 228 13.38 -15.58 12.20
CA GLY A 228 12.65 -15.70 10.95
C GLY A 228 11.64 -14.56 10.72
N LEU A 229 11.87 -13.37 11.28
CA LEU A 229 11.01 -12.22 11.07
C LEU A 229 11.39 -11.47 9.79
N THR A 230 10.40 -11.14 8.98
CA THR A 230 10.57 -10.36 7.75
C THR A 230 9.58 -9.20 7.76
N TYR A 231 10.07 -7.97 7.69
CA TYR A 231 9.26 -6.76 7.61
C TYR A 231 9.29 -6.24 6.19
N LEU A 232 8.14 -6.16 5.54
CA LEU A 232 7.97 -5.77 4.14
C LEU A 232 7.23 -4.45 4.02
N THR A 233 7.43 -3.77 2.89
CA THR A 233 6.68 -2.58 2.50
C THR A 233 6.55 -2.50 0.98
N ASP A 234 5.69 -1.60 0.50
CA ASP A 234 5.46 -1.31 -0.92
C ASP A 234 5.27 -2.57 -1.79
N PRO A 235 4.32 -3.46 -1.45
CA PRO A 235 4.04 -4.61 -2.29
C PRO A 235 3.42 -4.18 -3.61
N GLN A 236 3.49 -5.06 -4.60
CA GLN A 236 2.59 -5.04 -5.76
C GLN A 236 1.58 -6.19 -5.65
N ILE A 237 0.36 -5.95 -6.11
CA ILE A 237 -0.65 -6.99 -6.28
C ILE A 237 -1.01 -7.08 -7.76
N HIS A 238 -0.88 -8.26 -8.34
CA HIS A 238 -1.54 -8.55 -9.61
C HIS A 238 -2.94 -9.04 -9.31
N SER A 239 -3.95 -8.39 -9.88
CA SER A 239 -5.36 -8.65 -9.58
C SER A 239 -6.19 -8.61 -10.85
N THR A 240 -7.07 -9.59 -11.04
CA THR A 240 -8.12 -9.57 -12.08
C THR A 240 -9.42 -8.92 -11.59
N LYS A 241 -9.51 -8.58 -10.29
CA LYS A 241 -10.65 -7.84 -9.72
C LYS A 241 -10.58 -6.35 -10.04
N THR A 242 -9.39 -5.83 -10.30
CA THR A 242 -9.17 -4.41 -10.62
C THR A 242 -8.66 -4.25 -12.06
N PRO A 243 -8.91 -3.09 -12.69
CA PRO A 243 -8.44 -2.84 -14.05
C PRO A 243 -6.92 -2.99 -14.19
N LYS A 244 -6.49 -3.46 -15.37
CA LYS A 244 -5.08 -3.47 -15.74
C LYS A 244 -4.53 -2.05 -15.68
N GLY A 245 -3.32 -1.92 -15.14
CA GLY A 245 -2.63 -0.64 -15.02
C GLY A 245 -1.12 -0.76 -15.25
N PRO A 246 -0.36 0.33 -15.04
CA PRO A 246 1.08 0.36 -15.25
C PRO A 246 1.86 -0.65 -14.39
N SER A 247 1.31 -1.04 -13.24
CA SER A 247 1.94 -1.99 -12.31
C SER A 247 1.09 -3.22 -11.99
N ASN A 248 -0.24 -3.14 -12.13
CA ASN A 248 -1.11 -4.32 -12.14
C ASN A 248 -1.21 -4.89 -13.57
N PHE A 249 -0.48 -5.98 -13.83
CA PHE A 249 -0.53 -6.68 -15.13
C PHE A 249 -1.73 -7.64 -15.27
N ALA A 250 -2.66 -7.65 -14.31
CA ALA A 250 -3.85 -8.49 -14.28
C ALA A 250 -3.50 -9.97 -14.56
N ALA A 251 -4.23 -10.66 -15.44
CA ALA A 251 -4.01 -12.06 -15.77
C ALA A 251 -2.56 -12.38 -16.20
N ARG A 252 -1.90 -11.48 -16.94
CA ARG A 252 -0.49 -11.65 -17.33
C ARG A 252 0.44 -11.63 -16.11
N GLY A 253 0.13 -10.78 -15.13
CA GLY A 253 0.87 -10.72 -13.87
C GLY A 253 0.70 -11.98 -13.03
N LEU A 254 -0.52 -12.53 -12.98
CA LEU A 254 -0.78 -13.83 -12.36
C LEU A 254 0.05 -14.93 -13.05
N GLN A 255 0.09 -14.93 -14.38
CA GLN A 255 0.88 -15.89 -15.15
C GLN A 255 2.38 -15.77 -14.86
N TYR A 256 2.91 -14.55 -14.77
CA TYR A 256 4.31 -14.34 -14.37
C TYR A 256 4.61 -14.93 -13.00
N PHE A 257 3.71 -14.77 -12.04
CA PHE A 257 3.90 -15.42 -10.75
C PHE A 257 3.94 -16.95 -10.89
N LEU A 258 2.97 -17.56 -11.59
CA LEU A 258 2.88 -19.01 -11.75
C LEU A 258 4.10 -19.61 -12.46
N ASP A 259 4.53 -18.99 -13.56
CA ASP A 259 5.58 -19.55 -14.41
C ASP A 259 6.99 -19.17 -13.92
N GLU A 260 7.18 -17.89 -13.57
CA GLU A 260 8.52 -17.34 -13.36
C GLU A 260 8.89 -17.26 -11.87
N GLN A 261 7.94 -16.98 -10.96
CA GLN A 261 8.24 -16.86 -9.52
C GLN A 261 8.05 -18.18 -8.79
N HIS A 262 6.83 -18.71 -8.78
CA HIS A 262 6.52 -19.98 -8.14
C HIS A 262 7.17 -21.13 -8.89
N GLY A 263 6.93 -21.22 -10.20
CA GLY A 263 7.40 -22.32 -11.03
C GLY A 263 6.51 -23.56 -10.93
N PRO A 264 6.92 -24.68 -11.57
CA PRO A 264 6.12 -25.90 -11.65
C PRO A 264 6.04 -26.67 -10.32
N GLU A 265 7.06 -26.52 -9.48
CA GLU A 265 7.19 -27.28 -8.23
C GLU A 265 7.01 -26.37 -7.03
N CYS A 266 6.21 -26.83 -6.07
CA CYS A 266 6.08 -26.18 -4.77
C CYS A 266 7.39 -26.27 -4.00
N ASN A 267 7.81 -25.18 -3.35
CA ASN A 267 8.94 -25.22 -2.42
C ASN A 267 8.57 -25.92 -1.10
N SER A 268 9.56 -26.10 -0.22
CA SER A 268 9.39 -26.79 1.07
C SER A 268 8.33 -26.14 1.97
N ILE A 269 8.18 -24.82 1.93
CA ILE A 269 7.18 -24.10 2.75
C ILE A 269 5.77 -24.33 2.21
N CYS A 270 5.56 -24.27 0.89
CA CYS A 270 4.29 -24.65 0.27
C CYS A 270 3.87 -26.08 0.63
N GLN A 271 4.83 -27.01 0.58
CA GLN A 271 4.61 -28.42 0.92
C GLN A 271 4.30 -28.62 2.41
N LEU A 272 5.02 -27.94 3.30
CA LEU A 272 4.80 -27.96 4.75
C LEU A 272 3.39 -27.48 5.11
N LEU A 273 2.95 -26.40 4.46
CA LEU A 273 1.60 -25.87 4.59
C LEU A 273 0.54 -26.71 3.87
N LYS A 274 0.94 -27.75 3.12
CA LYS A 274 0.08 -28.62 2.32
C LYS A 274 -0.80 -27.84 1.34
N LEU A 275 -0.24 -26.80 0.72
CA LEU A 275 -0.95 -26.02 -0.29
C LEU A 275 -1.24 -26.88 -1.52
N PRO A 276 -2.48 -26.88 -2.05
CA PRO A 276 -2.80 -27.52 -3.32
C PRO A 276 -1.86 -27.05 -4.43
N PRO A 277 -1.30 -27.95 -5.25
CA PRO A 277 -0.48 -27.55 -6.39
C PRO A 277 -1.21 -26.60 -7.34
N LEU A 278 -0.50 -25.57 -7.82
CA LEU A 278 -1.07 -24.63 -8.78
C LEU A 278 -1.12 -25.28 -10.16
N VAL A 279 -2.33 -25.51 -10.67
CA VAL A 279 -2.52 -25.99 -12.03
C VAL A 279 -2.24 -24.84 -12.99
N ARG A 280 -1.26 -25.02 -13.89
CA ARG A 280 -1.01 -24.07 -14.97
C ARG A 280 -2.20 -24.07 -15.90
N GLN A 281 -2.98 -23.00 -15.90
CA GLN A 281 -3.93 -22.77 -16.99
C GLN A 281 -3.10 -22.33 -18.19
N THR A 282 -3.05 -23.16 -19.24
CA THR A 282 -2.56 -22.73 -20.54
C THR A 282 -3.48 -21.64 -21.05
N TYR A 283 -3.10 -20.38 -20.88
CA TYR A 283 -3.80 -19.26 -21.49
C TYR A 283 -3.70 -19.41 -23.01
N VAL A 284 -4.78 -19.82 -23.65
CA VAL A 284 -4.96 -19.70 -25.10
C VAL A 284 -5.47 -18.29 -25.34
N PRO A 285 -4.70 -17.39 -25.98
CA PRO A 285 -5.20 -16.06 -26.31
C PRO A 285 -6.42 -16.20 -27.23
N PRO A 286 -7.50 -15.43 -27.02
CA PRO A 286 -8.55 -15.35 -28.03
C PRO A 286 -7.96 -14.76 -29.32
N HIS A 287 -8.30 -15.38 -30.45
CA HIS A 287 -7.92 -14.98 -31.80
C HIS A 287 -8.39 -13.56 -32.15
#